data_AF-A0A8T7DYG5-F1
#
_entry.id   AF-A0A8T7DYG5-F1
#
_cell.length_a   1.000
_cell.length_b   1.000
_cell.length_c   1.000
_cell.angle_alpha   90.00
_cell.angle_beta   90.00
_cell.angle_gamma   90.00
#
_symmetry.space_group_name_H-M   'P 1'
#
loop_
_entity.id
_entity.type
_entity.pdbx_description
1 polymer ?
#
loop_
_entity_poly.entity_id
_entity_poly.type
_entity_poly.pdbx_seq_one_letter_code
_entity_poly.pdbx_strand_id
1 'polypeptide(L)'
;MLRTTSISVGVLLAALSQPAVSETIYIPVGEQAPDKQALQRPERGMRSATVLERFGEPMSMTAPVGDPPISRWVYEDFTAYFEHDTVIHSVLRFTPEVPQPEP
;
A
#
# COMPACT_ATOMS: atom_id res chain seq x y z
N MET A 1 26.54 1.70 71.23
CA MET A 1 27.35 1.49 70.01
C MET A 1 26.75 0.33 69.24
N LEU A 2 26.17 0.58 68.04
CA LEU A 2 26.29 -0.22 66.81
C LEU A 2 25.36 0.42 65.75
N ARG A 3 25.91 1.00 64.67
CA ARG A 3 25.15 1.45 63.50
C ARG A 3 25.48 0.47 62.37
N THR A 4 24.53 -0.36 61.98
CA THR A 4 24.66 -1.28 60.85
C THR A 4 24.45 -0.52 59.55
N THR A 5 25.50 -0.32 58.77
CA THR A 5 25.45 0.09 57.36
C THR A 5 25.43 -1.15 56.46
N SER A 6 24.33 -1.37 55.74
CA SER A 6 24.30 -2.25 54.57
C SER A 6 23.17 -1.82 53.64
N ILE A 7 23.47 -0.89 52.74
CA ILE A 7 22.66 -0.62 51.54
C ILE A 7 23.65 -0.29 50.42
N SER A 8 24.17 -1.29 49.71
CA SER A 8 25.00 -1.02 48.53
C SER A 8 24.81 -2.00 47.36
N VAL A 9 23.89 -2.96 47.42
CA VAL A 9 23.65 -3.91 46.30
C VAL A 9 22.26 -3.74 45.66
N GLY A 10 21.35 -2.97 46.27
CA GLY A 10 20.01 -2.75 45.71
C GLY A 10 19.93 -1.67 44.63
N VAL A 11 20.86 -0.70 44.61
CA VAL A 11 20.72 0.52 43.79
C VAL A 11 21.28 0.33 42.37
N LEU A 12 22.23 -0.58 42.16
CA LEU A 12 22.87 -0.77 40.84
C LEU A 12 22.00 -1.56 39.84
N LEU A 13 21.08 -2.39 40.31
CA LEU A 13 20.20 -3.19 39.43
C LEU A 13 19.00 -2.41 38.85
N ALA A 14 18.66 -1.25 39.42
CA ALA A 14 17.50 -0.47 39.01
C ALA A 14 17.74 0.42 37.76
N ALA A 15 18.99 0.55 37.31
CA ALA A 15 19.38 1.49 36.25
C ALA A 15 19.25 0.96 34.81
N LEU A 16 18.83 -0.30 34.61
CA LEU A 16 18.71 -0.92 33.28
C LEU A 16 17.28 -1.04 32.75
N SER A 17 16.28 -0.55 33.49
CA SER A 17 14.87 -0.62 33.07
C SER A 17 14.51 0.55 32.15
N GLN A 18 14.99 0.51 30.90
CA GLN A 18 14.52 1.44 29.87
C GLN A 18 13.13 1.00 29.37
N PRO A 19 12.14 1.92 29.27
CA PRO A 19 10.85 1.60 28.68
C PRO A 19 11.02 1.37 27.18
N ALA A 20 10.56 0.22 26.69
CA ALA A 20 10.43 -0.01 25.25
C ALA A 20 9.27 0.85 24.70
N VAL A 21 9.57 1.73 23.75
CA VAL A 21 8.56 2.46 22.99
C VAL A 21 8.18 1.60 21.79
N SER A 22 6.89 1.27 21.65
CA SER A 22 6.35 0.60 20.47
C SER A 22 5.51 1.60 19.69
N GLU A 23 5.81 1.76 18.40
CA GLU A 23 4.97 2.50 17.47
C GLU A 23 3.91 1.56 16.89
N THR A 24 2.65 2.01 16.88
CA THR A 24 1.56 1.29 16.21
C THR A 24 1.21 2.04 14.94
N ILE A 25 1.58 1.48 13.79
CA ILE A 25 1.22 2.02 12.48
C ILE A 25 -0.11 1.41 12.04
N TYR A 26 -1.11 2.25 11.78
CA TYR A 26 -2.39 1.84 11.23
C TYR A 26 -2.37 1.97 9.71
N ILE A 27 -2.52 0.85 9.00
CA ILE A 27 -2.66 0.83 7.54
C ILE A 27 -4.14 0.57 7.22
N PRO A 28 -4.91 1.57 6.76
CA PRO A 28 -6.29 1.34 6.38
C PRO A 28 -6.36 0.37 5.20
N VAL A 29 -7.18 -0.68 5.31
CA VAL A 29 -7.43 -1.62 4.24
C VAL A 29 -8.68 -1.20 3.46
N GLY A 30 -8.59 -1.17 2.13
CA GLY A 30 -9.74 -0.92 1.25
C GLY A 30 -9.85 0.49 0.67
N GLU A 31 -9.12 1.48 1.20
CA GLU A 31 -9.00 2.80 0.57
C GLU A 31 -7.79 2.84 -0.36
N GLN A 32 -8.04 2.79 -1.66
CA GLN A 32 -6.97 2.88 -2.66
C GLN A 32 -6.63 4.35 -2.94
N ALA A 33 -5.59 4.88 -2.31
CA ALA A 33 -5.10 6.25 -2.57
C ALA A 33 -6.22 7.31 -2.54
N PRO A 34 -6.65 7.77 -1.34
CA PRO A 34 -7.77 8.71 -1.18
C PRO A 34 -7.63 9.97 -2.08
N ASP A 35 -6.41 10.48 -2.25
CA ASP A 35 -6.14 11.64 -3.10
C ASP A 35 -6.31 11.38 -4.61
N LYS A 36 -6.35 10.10 -5.00
CA LYS A 36 -6.46 9.66 -6.40
C LYS A 36 -7.82 9.06 -6.72
N GLN A 37 -8.77 9.07 -5.79
CA GLN A 37 -10.14 8.57 -6.01
C GLN A 37 -10.88 9.33 -7.12
N ALA A 38 -10.57 10.61 -7.32
CA ALA A 38 -11.16 11.44 -8.36
C ALA A 38 -10.63 11.14 -9.77
N LEU A 39 -9.56 10.34 -9.92
CA LEU A 39 -9.01 10.01 -11.22
C LEU A 39 -9.98 9.10 -11.98
N GLN A 40 -10.31 9.51 -13.21
CA GLN A 40 -11.15 8.71 -14.10
C GLN A 40 -10.40 7.45 -14.54
N ARG A 41 -11.12 6.32 -14.55
CA ARG A 41 -10.57 5.01 -14.93
C ARG A 41 -11.66 4.19 -15.60
N PRO A 42 -11.30 3.17 -16.38
CA PRO A 42 -12.29 2.29 -17.00
C PRO A 42 -13.22 1.66 -15.96
N GLU A 43 -14.51 1.79 -16.21
CA GLU A 43 -15.55 1.11 -15.42
C GLU A 43 -15.61 -0.37 -15.78
N ARG A 44 -16.08 -1.20 -14.84
CA ARG A 44 -16.31 -2.63 -15.10
C ARG A 44 -17.32 -2.79 -16.23
N GLY A 45 -17.04 -3.67 -17.18
CA GLY A 45 -17.87 -3.91 -18.36
C GLY A 45 -17.50 -3.06 -19.59
N MET A 46 -16.63 -2.06 -19.45
CA MET A 46 -16.16 -1.26 -20.59
C MET A 46 -15.38 -2.14 -21.59
N ARG A 47 -15.56 -1.90 -22.89
CA ARG A 47 -14.83 -2.62 -23.95
C ARG A 47 -13.42 -2.06 -24.12
N SER A 48 -12.46 -2.91 -24.45
CA SER A 48 -11.06 -2.52 -24.70
C SER A 48 -10.93 -1.42 -25.75
N ALA A 49 -11.71 -1.47 -26.83
CA ALA A 49 -11.78 -0.40 -27.83
C ALA A 49 -12.20 0.95 -27.23
N THR A 50 -13.21 0.96 -26.36
CA THR A 50 -13.65 2.19 -25.65
C THR A 50 -12.60 2.66 -24.65
N VAL A 51 -11.84 1.76 -24.04
CA VAL A 51 -10.72 2.13 -23.17
C VAL A 51 -9.63 2.83 -23.98
N LEU A 52 -9.24 2.30 -25.14
CA LEU A 52 -8.27 2.95 -26.03
C LEU A 52 -8.77 4.32 -26.50
N GLU A 53 -10.04 4.43 -26.87
CA GLU A 53 -10.64 5.70 -27.32
C GLU A 53 -10.62 6.76 -26.21
N ARG A 54 -10.94 6.40 -24.96
CA ARG A 54 -11.08 7.35 -23.85
C ARG A 54 -9.78 7.65 -23.11
N PHE A 55 -8.90 6.67 -22.98
CA PHE A 55 -7.69 6.75 -22.15
C PHE A 55 -6.39 6.68 -22.96
N GLY A 56 -6.47 6.42 -24.27
CA GLY A 56 -5.32 6.27 -25.15
C GLY A 56 -4.63 4.91 -25.02
N GLU A 57 -3.47 4.81 -25.67
CA GLU A 57 -2.62 3.61 -25.61
C GLU A 57 -2.00 3.45 -24.21
N PRO A 58 -2.01 2.25 -23.63
CA PRO A 58 -1.33 1.99 -22.38
C PRO A 58 0.19 2.02 -22.55
N MET A 59 0.90 2.32 -21.46
CA MET A 59 2.37 2.27 -21.39
C MET A 59 2.91 0.85 -21.60
N SER A 60 2.14 -0.17 -21.19
CA SER A 60 2.50 -1.57 -21.36
C SER A 60 1.26 -2.46 -21.37
N MET A 61 1.29 -3.50 -22.20
CA MET A 61 0.28 -4.57 -22.22
C MET A 61 0.92 -5.92 -21.90
N THR A 62 0.30 -6.69 -21.01
CA THR A 62 0.64 -8.10 -20.78
C THR A 62 -0.36 -8.96 -21.55
N ALA A 63 0.16 -9.92 -22.34
CA ALA A 63 -0.67 -10.87 -23.09
C ALA A 63 -1.59 -11.68 -22.15
N PRO A 64 -2.75 -12.13 -22.65
CA PRO A 64 -3.70 -12.89 -21.85
C PRO A 64 -3.11 -14.21 -21.34
N VAL A 65 -3.40 -14.54 -20.08
CA VAL A 65 -3.03 -15.80 -19.44
C VAL A 65 -4.23 -16.44 -18.74
N GLY A 66 -4.25 -17.78 -18.68
CA GLY A 66 -5.29 -18.55 -17.99
C GLY A 66 -6.56 -18.82 -18.79
N ASP A 67 -7.53 -19.44 -18.11
CA ASP A 67 -8.90 -19.67 -18.57
C ASP A 67 -9.86 -19.32 -17.40
N PRO A 68 -10.67 -18.26 -17.51
CA PRO A 68 -10.82 -17.37 -18.67
C PRO A 68 -9.57 -16.51 -18.91
N PRO A 69 -9.30 -16.10 -20.17
CA PRO A 69 -8.09 -15.37 -20.52
C PRO A 69 -8.09 -13.94 -19.95
N ILE A 70 -7.14 -13.63 -19.07
CA ILE A 70 -7.00 -12.30 -18.46
C ILE A 70 -5.78 -11.56 -19.01
N SER A 71 -6.00 -10.39 -19.60
CA SER A 71 -4.94 -9.46 -20.00
C SER A 71 -4.85 -8.26 -19.05
N ARG A 72 -3.67 -7.63 -19.00
CA ARG A 72 -3.39 -6.50 -18.10
C ARG A 72 -2.76 -5.35 -18.85
N TRP A 73 -3.39 -4.19 -18.80
CA TRP A 73 -2.90 -2.97 -19.44
C TRP A 73 -2.55 -1.92 -18.39
N VAL A 74 -1.37 -1.34 -18.54
CA VAL A 74 -0.77 -0.44 -17.56
C VAL A 74 -0.79 0.98 -18.10
N TYR A 75 -1.50 1.86 -17.40
CA TYR A 75 -1.49 3.30 -17.60
C TYR A 75 -0.63 3.97 -16.52
N GLU A 76 -0.46 5.28 -16.65
CA GLU A 76 0.30 6.09 -15.70
C GLU A 76 -0.27 5.96 -14.28
N ASP A 77 -1.56 6.26 -14.12
CA ASP A 77 -2.22 6.30 -12.81
C ASP A 77 -2.97 5.02 -12.41
N PHE A 78 -3.20 4.10 -13.34
CA PHE A 78 -3.99 2.90 -13.08
C PHE A 78 -3.58 1.70 -13.93
N THR A 79 -4.08 0.53 -13.56
CA THR A 79 -3.97 -0.70 -14.33
C THR A 79 -5.37 -1.26 -14.59
N ALA A 80 -5.69 -1.52 -15.85
CA ALA A 80 -6.94 -2.16 -16.26
C ALA A 80 -6.69 -3.65 -16.55
N TYR A 81 -7.60 -4.48 -16.07
CA TYR A 81 -7.63 -5.93 -16.27
C TYR A 81 -8.83 -6.28 -17.13
N PHE A 82 -8.59 -7.05 -18.19
CA PHE A 82 -9.62 -7.45 -19.13
C PHE A 82 -9.75 -8.96 -19.15
N GLU A 83 -10.98 -9.44 -19.10
CA GLU A 83 -11.31 -10.78 -19.55
C GLU A 83 -11.77 -10.67 -21.01
N HIS A 84 -11.10 -11.37 -21.92
CA HIS A 84 -11.25 -11.14 -23.36
C HIS A 84 -11.05 -9.65 -23.71
N ASP A 85 -12.12 -8.96 -24.12
CA ASP A 85 -12.17 -7.56 -24.51
C ASP A 85 -12.90 -6.68 -23.48
N THR A 86 -13.26 -7.22 -22.31
CA THR A 86 -14.14 -6.57 -21.34
C THR A 86 -13.39 -6.29 -20.04
N VAL A 87 -13.44 -5.04 -19.56
CA VAL A 87 -12.85 -4.65 -18.27
C VAL A 87 -13.53 -5.41 -17.13
N ILE A 88 -12.76 -6.16 -16.37
CA ILE A 88 -13.22 -6.80 -15.14
C ILE A 88 -12.84 -5.99 -13.91
N HIS A 89 -11.65 -5.37 -13.91
CA HIS A 89 -11.16 -4.56 -12.80
C HIS A 89 -10.25 -3.45 -13.28
N SER A 90 -10.32 -2.32 -12.60
CA SER A 90 -9.34 -1.26 -12.70
C SER A 90 -8.75 -1.03 -11.32
N VAL A 91 -7.43 -0.95 -11.19
CA VAL A 91 -6.72 -0.74 -9.90
C VAL A 91 -5.88 0.54 -9.97
N LEU A 92 -6.02 1.44 -8.99
CA LEU A 92 -5.19 2.64 -8.90
C LEU A 92 -3.74 2.26 -8.59
N ARG A 93 -2.78 2.95 -9.21
CA ARG A 93 -1.38 2.76 -8.88
C ARG A 93 -1.09 3.38 -7.52
N PHE A 94 -0.83 2.53 -6.54
CA PHE A 94 -0.31 2.97 -5.25
C PHE A 94 1.16 3.37 -5.40
N THR A 95 1.47 4.62 -5.04
CA THR A 95 2.85 5.06 -4.81
C THR A 95 2.98 5.21 -3.30
N PRO A 96 3.77 4.37 -2.61
CA PRO A 96 3.98 4.55 -1.18
C PRO A 96 4.66 5.90 -0.95
N GLU A 97 3.97 6.79 -0.26
CA GLU A 97 4.62 7.92 0.38
C GLU A 97 5.36 7.34 1.58
N VAL A 98 6.69 7.29 1.51
CA VAL A 98 7.52 6.88 2.64
C VAL A 98 7.39 7.98 3.67
N PRO A 99 6.77 7.74 4.85
CA PRO A 99 6.76 8.73 5.90
C PRO A 99 8.21 9.07 6.23
N GLN A 100 8.63 10.31 5.98
CA GLN A 100 9.93 10.77 6.42
C GLN A 100 9.91 10.70 7.95
N PRO A 101 10.91 10.09 8.62
CA PRO A 101 10.98 10.18 10.06
C PRO A 101 11.01 11.66 10.43
N GLU A 102 10.06 12.12 11.24
CA GLU A 102 10.11 13.46 11.82
C GLU A 102 11.41 13.57 12.66
N PRO A 103 12.15 14.69 12.57
CA PRO A 103 13.41 14.87 13.28
C PRO A 103 13.27 14.87 14.80
#